data_AF-A0A1G0Y6H2-F1
#
_entry.id   AF-A0A1G0Y6H2-F1
#
_cell.length_a   1.000
_cell.length_b   1.000
_cell.length_c   1.000
_cell.angle_alpha   90.00
_cell.angle_beta   90.00
_cell.angle_gamma   90.00
#
_symmetry.space_group_name_H-M   'P 1'
#
loop_
_entity.id
_entity.type
_entity.pdbx_description
1 polymer ?
#
loop_
_entity_poly.entity_id
_entity_poly.type
_entity_poly.pdbx_seq_one_letter_code
_entity_poly.pdbx_strand_id
1 'polypeptide(L)'
;MVNWSAAELPRKLLYSEERQLLEKVILGVEERASVIKQIKGNSLNYEQRLQDKLSAGSISQEEHDKVAPLFPKLNTLFPSYGLVDRGENLDASEKDGEFCIKKRRIANSVFAPSVMSLSVLTNGSNYFNTPGTERTKIETDNSSRPVVNPEEGEILVPQGTSYLYTQNPNGGFFAREINSPGIIPKGGYWSSTAIAEAYRNHLSQPYLQSPQQITIDGITIHRPNHGLAHEYRVMIYIDLVIDYFAHHAKNESFKSFCQFITEDEREWLRVAAAYSVTGRESEIAFNDNPALYDDYRKACTIHMEAFLAKYPPPSADETMRERLLDSVRWMGNPGYEHEHLDKPAINQHPDPHERQHRNFIHRILSLAHNVDLPRCYGPQQFNTAMEIAREHMTQSHEQQADYTRMIRYAIDLIDAHGNGLYMDITPSGELIACSKDYREPFHKVSSNLRQLREITETIPYPKLTEQYQFQESENKIRLV
;
A
#
# COMPACT_ATOMS: atom_id res chain seq x y z
N MET A 1 17.97 23.08 18.22
CA MET A 1 18.85 22.59 17.13
C MET A 1 18.19 21.37 16.52
N VAL A 2 17.71 21.46 15.28
CA VAL A 2 17.25 20.27 14.55
C VAL A 2 18.51 19.46 14.25
N ASN A 3 18.63 18.26 14.82
CA ASN A 3 19.75 17.40 14.51
C ASN A 3 19.55 16.87 13.09
N TRP A 4 19.93 17.68 12.09
CA TRP A 4 19.84 17.35 10.66
C TRP A 4 20.45 15.98 10.37
N SER A 5 21.48 15.58 11.12
CA SER A 5 22.08 14.25 11.03
C SER A 5 21.09 13.11 11.33
N ALA A 6 20.13 13.30 12.23
CA ALA A 6 19.14 12.28 12.61
C ALA A 6 18.09 12.01 11.52
N ALA A 7 17.79 13.00 10.68
CA ALA A 7 16.89 12.85 9.53
C ALA A 7 17.64 12.52 8.23
N GLU A 8 18.85 13.05 8.06
CA GLU A 8 19.61 12.92 6.83
C GLU A 8 20.45 11.65 6.77
N LEU A 9 20.92 11.12 7.91
CA LEU A 9 21.68 9.87 7.95
C LEU A 9 20.82 8.66 7.57
N PRO A 10 19.59 8.46 8.08
CA PRO A 10 18.72 7.39 7.60
C PRO A 10 18.43 7.54 6.11
N ARG A 11 18.18 8.77 5.64
CA ARG A 11 17.97 9.07 4.22
C ARG A 11 19.20 8.69 3.38
N LYS A 12 20.39 9.14 3.77
CA LYS A 12 21.67 8.84 3.08
C LYS A 12 22.01 7.35 3.10
N LEU A 13 21.72 6.65 4.20
CA LEU A 13 21.89 5.20 4.29
C LEU A 13 20.88 4.47 3.42
N LEU A 14 19.60 4.88 3.41
CA LEU A 14 18.54 4.30 2.56
C LEU A 14 18.87 4.45 1.06
N TYR A 15 19.49 5.57 0.68
CA TYR A 15 19.91 5.85 -0.70
C TYR A 15 21.39 5.57 -0.97
N SER A 16 22.10 4.88 -0.07
CA SER A 16 23.49 4.51 -0.33
C SER A 16 23.52 3.41 -1.39
N GLU A 17 24.46 3.51 -2.32
CA GLU A 17 24.66 2.51 -3.37
C GLU A 17 24.84 1.12 -2.75
N GLU A 18 25.63 1.03 -1.69
CA GLU A 18 25.89 -0.20 -0.96
C GLU A 18 24.63 -0.83 -0.37
N ARG A 19 23.73 -0.01 0.20
CA ARG A 19 22.47 -0.52 0.73
C ARG A 19 21.54 -0.95 -0.39
N GLN A 20 21.47 -0.21 -1.49
CA GLN A 20 20.65 -0.61 -2.64
C GLN A 20 21.14 -1.92 -3.27
N LEU A 21 22.46 -2.10 -3.36
CA LEU A 21 23.08 -3.36 -3.82
C LEU A 21 22.81 -4.50 -2.84
N LEU A 22 22.98 -4.27 -1.54
CA LEU A 22 22.62 -5.26 -0.53
C LEU A 22 21.14 -5.59 -0.55
N GLU A 23 20.27 -4.61 -0.79
CA GLU A 23 18.84 -4.84 -0.97
C GLU A 23 18.61 -5.73 -2.18
N LYS A 24 19.25 -5.50 -3.35
CA LYS A 24 19.16 -6.44 -4.50
C LYS A 24 19.64 -7.86 -4.17
N VAL A 25 20.67 -7.99 -3.33
CA VAL A 25 21.20 -9.30 -2.89
C VAL A 25 20.23 -10.00 -1.93
N ILE A 26 19.64 -9.25 -1.01
CA ILE A 26 18.75 -9.75 0.05
C ILE A 26 17.35 -10.02 -0.50
N LEU A 27 16.86 -9.16 -1.40
CA LEU A 27 15.57 -9.21 -2.07
C LEU A 27 15.50 -10.41 -3.03
N GLY A 28 15.08 -11.53 -2.48
CA GLY A 28 14.10 -12.40 -3.13
C GLY A 28 12.76 -12.12 -2.47
N VAL A 29 11.69 -12.07 -3.27
CA VAL A 29 10.32 -11.75 -2.85
C VAL A 29 9.95 -12.67 -1.65
N GLU A 30 9.33 -12.08 -0.62
CA GLU A 30 8.59 -12.71 0.51
C GLU A 30 9.21 -12.83 1.92
N GLU A 31 10.55 -12.84 2.14
CA GLU A 31 11.08 -13.08 3.50
C GLU A 31 12.19 -12.12 4.00
N ARG A 32 12.08 -10.81 3.75
CA ARG A 32 13.10 -9.82 4.16
C ARG A 32 13.58 -9.99 5.62
N ALA A 33 12.69 -10.08 6.60
CA ALA A 33 13.09 -10.13 8.01
C ALA A 33 13.75 -11.46 8.42
N SER A 34 13.24 -12.60 7.94
CA SER A 34 13.79 -13.94 8.21
C SER A 34 15.17 -14.10 7.56
N VAL A 35 15.28 -13.73 6.28
CA VAL A 35 16.53 -13.77 5.51
C VAL A 35 17.57 -12.83 6.12
N ILE A 36 17.20 -11.59 6.46
CA ILE A 36 18.10 -10.64 7.12
C ILE A 36 18.62 -11.21 8.45
N LYS A 37 17.77 -11.87 9.23
CA LYS A 37 18.18 -12.51 10.49
C LYS A 37 19.14 -13.68 10.25
N GLN A 38 18.88 -14.50 9.23
CA GLN A 38 19.74 -15.64 8.87
C GLN A 38 21.11 -15.20 8.36
N ILE A 39 21.18 -14.19 7.49
CA ILE A 39 22.46 -13.68 6.97
C ILE A 39 23.24 -12.96 8.07
N LYS A 40 22.59 -12.19 8.96
CA LYS A 40 23.29 -11.51 10.07
C LYS A 40 23.90 -12.47 11.08
N GLY A 41 23.29 -13.65 11.27
CA GLY A 41 23.74 -14.64 12.22
C GLY A 41 24.92 -15.49 11.74
N ASN A 42 25.25 -15.46 10.44
CA ASN A 42 26.24 -16.36 9.86
C ASN A 42 26.88 -15.77 8.59
N SER A 43 28.20 -15.49 8.64
CA SER A 43 28.96 -14.97 7.49
C SER A 43 28.96 -15.91 6.29
N LEU A 44 28.90 -17.22 6.51
CA LEU A 44 28.85 -18.22 5.43
C LEU A 44 27.53 -18.13 4.66
N ASN A 45 26.41 -17.88 5.34
CA ASN A 45 25.11 -17.71 4.67
C ASN A 45 25.09 -16.44 3.82
N TYR A 46 25.75 -15.37 4.31
CA TYR A 46 25.87 -14.13 3.57
C TYR A 46 26.73 -14.28 2.31
N GLU A 47 27.88 -14.93 2.43
CA GLU A 47 28.77 -15.20 1.29
C GLU A 47 28.13 -16.15 0.27
N GLN A 48 27.48 -17.22 0.72
CA GLN A 48 26.76 -18.14 -0.16
C GLN A 48 25.70 -17.40 -0.97
N ARG A 49 24.90 -16.55 -0.32
CA ARG A 49 23.83 -15.80 -0.99
C ARG A 49 24.37 -14.80 -2.01
N LEU A 50 25.50 -14.17 -1.72
CA LEU A 50 26.21 -13.32 -2.70
C LEU A 50 26.64 -14.13 -3.92
N GLN A 51 27.19 -15.33 -3.70
CA GLN A 51 27.61 -16.20 -4.79
C GLN A 51 26.45 -16.75 -5.62
N ASP A 52 25.33 -17.08 -4.98
CA ASP A 52 24.11 -17.52 -5.66
C ASP A 52 23.59 -16.40 -6.56
N LYS A 53 23.56 -15.15 -6.07
CA LYS A 53 23.12 -13.98 -6.83
C LYS A 53 24.08 -13.63 -7.97
N LEU A 54 25.39 -13.73 -7.75
CA LEU A 54 26.41 -13.54 -8.79
C LEU A 54 26.28 -14.61 -9.89
N SER A 55 26.13 -15.88 -9.50
CA SER A 55 25.96 -17.01 -10.41
C SER A 55 24.66 -16.92 -11.22
N ALA A 56 23.61 -16.38 -10.62
CA ALA A 56 22.33 -16.11 -11.27
C ALA A 56 22.36 -14.86 -12.17
N GLY A 57 23.47 -14.11 -12.22
CA GLY A 57 23.57 -12.85 -12.97
C GLY A 57 22.71 -11.72 -12.40
N SER A 58 22.23 -11.85 -11.16
CA SER A 58 21.43 -10.82 -10.48
C SER A 58 22.29 -9.64 -9.99
N ILE A 59 23.59 -9.87 -9.81
CA ILE A 59 24.60 -8.84 -9.52
C ILE A 59 25.83 -9.12 -10.38
N SER A 60 26.57 -8.07 -10.71
CA SER A 60 27.88 -8.16 -11.36
C SER A 60 29.00 -8.49 -10.36
N GLN A 61 30.17 -8.88 -10.87
CA GLN A 61 31.36 -9.09 -10.05
C GLN A 61 31.76 -7.81 -9.30
N GLU A 62 31.65 -6.65 -9.94
CA GLU A 62 31.94 -5.35 -9.31
C GLU A 62 30.98 -5.08 -8.14
N GLU A 63 29.68 -5.31 -8.34
CA GLU A 63 28.68 -5.16 -7.28
C GLU A 63 28.91 -6.16 -6.13
N HIS A 64 29.25 -7.41 -6.44
CA HIS A 64 29.66 -8.42 -5.46
C HIS A 64 30.82 -7.92 -4.60
N ASP A 65 31.90 -7.45 -5.23
CA ASP A 65 33.12 -7.02 -4.54
C ASP A 65 32.88 -5.78 -3.65
N LYS A 66 31.94 -4.91 -4.05
CA LYS A 66 31.49 -3.76 -3.24
C LYS A 66 30.78 -4.19 -1.95
N VAL A 67 29.93 -5.21 -2.00
CA VAL A 67 29.09 -5.59 -0.85
C VAL A 67 29.66 -6.72 0.00
N ALA A 68 30.49 -7.62 -0.54
CA ALA A 68 31.15 -8.69 0.21
C ALA A 68 31.79 -8.22 1.54
N PRO A 69 32.54 -7.10 1.62
CA PRO A 69 33.14 -6.65 2.88
C PRO A 69 32.16 -6.04 3.88
N LEU A 70 30.88 -5.88 3.52
CA LEU A 70 29.88 -5.20 4.36
C LEU A 70 29.22 -6.11 5.40
N PHE A 71 29.56 -7.39 5.47
CA PHE A 71 29.03 -8.32 6.48
C PHE A 71 29.03 -7.74 7.91
N PRO A 72 30.15 -7.19 8.43
CA PRO A 72 30.18 -6.64 9.80
C PRO A 72 29.27 -5.40 9.98
N LYS A 73 28.95 -4.72 8.87
CA LYS A 73 28.12 -3.53 8.84
C LYS A 73 26.63 -3.86 8.61
N LEU A 74 26.25 -5.13 8.42
CA LEU A 74 24.85 -5.49 8.18
C LEU A 74 23.92 -5.09 9.33
N ASN A 75 24.42 -5.07 10.58
CA ASN A 75 23.63 -4.57 11.71
C ASN A 75 23.43 -3.05 11.68
N THR A 76 24.34 -2.32 11.07
CA THR A 76 24.23 -0.87 10.85
C THR A 76 23.39 -0.53 9.61
N LEU A 77 23.50 -1.34 8.55
CA LEU A 77 22.85 -1.13 7.26
C LEU A 77 21.42 -1.67 7.24
N PHE A 78 21.14 -2.77 7.94
CA PHE A 78 19.81 -3.37 8.10
C PHE A 78 19.48 -3.59 9.57
N PRO A 79 19.45 -2.57 10.41
CA PRO A 79 19.18 -2.78 11.83
C PRO A 79 17.84 -3.50 12.01
N SER A 80 17.85 -4.57 12.80
CA SER A 80 16.65 -5.37 13.09
C SER A 80 16.29 -5.08 14.53
N TYR A 81 15.35 -4.17 14.72
CA TYR A 81 14.86 -3.87 16.04
C TYR A 81 13.74 -4.84 16.39
N GLY A 82 13.88 -5.43 17.57
CA GLY A 82 12.72 -5.95 18.26
C GLY A 82 11.82 -4.81 18.73
N LEU A 83 11.03 -5.16 19.73
CA LEU A 83 10.05 -4.31 20.37
C LEU A 83 10.78 -3.16 21.06
N VAL A 84 10.50 -1.91 20.69
CA VAL A 84 11.15 -0.74 21.30
C VAL A 84 10.25 -0.20 22.40
N ASP A 85 10.76 0.05 23.62
CA ASP A 85 9.93 0.52 24.72
C ASP A 85 10.30 1.96 25.11
N ARG A 86 9.28 2.82 25.21
CA ARG A 86 9.43 4.24 25.52
C ARG A 86 9.36 4.56 27.02
N GLY A 87 8.94 3.61 27.86
CA GLY A 87 8.99 3.76 29.31
C GLY A 87 8.23 4.96 29.89
N GLU A 88 7.06 5.29 29.34
CA GLU A 88 6.27 6.47 29.75
C GLU A 88 5.26 6.15 30.85
N ASN A 89 4.97 7.10 31.73
CA ASN A 89 3.84 6.97 32.65
C ASN A 89 2.52 7.31 31.92
N LEU A 90 1.84 6.29 31.38
CA LEU A 90 0.58 6.44 30.64
C LEU A 90 -0.60 6.84 31.53
N ASP A 91 -0.47 6.64 32.84
CA ASP A 91 -1.46 6.97 33.87
C ASP A 91 -1.16 8.31 34.56
N ALA A 92 -0.18 9.08 34.08
CA ALA A 92 0.13 10.40 34.61
C ALA A 92 -1.16 11.24 34.71
N SER A 93 -1.50 11.63 35.94
CA SER A 93 -2.83 12.10 36.32
C SER A 93 -3.25 13.37 35.60
N GLU A 94 -4.53 13.40 35.24
CA GLU A 94 -5.26 14.51 34.63
C GLU A 94 -5.12 15.78 35.48
N LYS A 95 -4.58 16.84 34.89
CA LYS A 95 -4.95 18.20 35.27
C LYS A 95 -6.03 18.64 34.27
N ASP A 96 -7.14 19.13 34.78
CA ASP A 96 -8.11 19.93 34.02
C ASP A 96 -8.98 19.20 32.96
N GLY A 97 -9.49 18.00 33.28
CA GLY A 97 -10.60 17.39 32.53
C GLY A 97 -10.27 16.89 31.11
N GLU A 98 -8.98 16.90 30.72
CA GLU A 98 -8.52 16.23 29.50
C GLU A 98 -8.43 14.72 29.70
N PHE A 99 -8.73 13.94 28.65
CA PHE A 99 -8.52 12.49 28.65
C PHE A 99 -7.09 12.11 29.07
N CYS A 100 -6.96 11.10 29.95
CA CYS A 100 -5.67 10.49 30.28
C CYS A 100 -4.87 10.09 29.01
N ILE A 101 -3.54 10.15 29.11
CA ILE A 101 -2.62 9.97 27.97
C ILE A 101 -2.95 8.71 27.18
N LYS A 102 -3.20 7.59 27.88
CA LYS A 102 -3.57 6.31 27.28
C LYS A 102 -4.79 6.42 26.35
N LYS A 103 -5.91 6.98 26.84
CA LYS A 103 -7.14 7.15 26.05
C LYS A 103 -6.92 8.07 24.84
N ARG A 104 -6.18 9.16 25.03
CA ARG A 104 -5.89 10.14 23.96
C ARG A 104 -5.11 9.51 22.81
N ARG A 105 -4.13 8.66 23.13
CA ARG A 105 -3.26 7.97 22.17
C ARG A 105 -3.95 6.82 21.45
N ILE A 106 -4.85 6.08 22.12
CA ILE A 106 -5.67 5.07 21.43
C ILE A 106 -6.64 5.75 20.46
N ALA A 107 -7.20 6.90 20.85
CA ALA A 107 -8.18 7.60 20.05
C ALA A 107 -7.59 8.34 18.83
N ASN A 108 -6.29 8.66 18.85
CA ASN A 108 -5.67 9.47 17.80
C ASN A 108 -4.26 8.97 17.49
N SER A 109 -3.86 9.04 16.23
CA SER A 109 -2.44 8.93 15.89
C SER A 109 -1.64 10.05 16.56
N VAL A 110 -0.45 9.73 17.06
CA VAL A 110 0.43 10.69 17.72
C VAL A 110 1.57 11.04 16.81
N PHE A 111 1.74 12.34 16.60
CA PHE A 111 2.84 12.91 15.85
C PHE A 111 4.04 13.19 16.78
N ALA A 112 5.25 12.86 16.33
CA ALA A 112 6.50 13.29 16.96
C ALA A 112 6.81 14.74 16.54
N PRO A 113 6.57 15.75 17.40
CA PRO A 113 6.75 17.16 17.05
C PRO A 113 8.22 17.56 16.89
N SER A 114 9.12 16.75 17.42
CA SER A 114 10.57 16.90 17.38
C SER A 114 11.22 15.54 17.20
N VAL A 115 12.54 15.54 17.02
CA VAL A 115 13.33 14.31 17.14
C VAL A 115 13.13 13.73 18.54
N MET A 116 12.84 12.44 18.64
CA MET A 116 12.75 11.72 19.91
C MET A 116 13.88 10.69 19.99
N SER A 117 14.41 10.48 21.18
CA SER A 117 15.31 9.37 21.48
C SER A 117 14.51 8.23 22.10
N LEU A 118 14.78 6.99 21.67
CA LEU A 118 14.16 5.79 22.21
C LEU A 118 15.22 4.72 22.44
N SER A 119 15.17 4.04 23.58
CA SER A 119 16.01 2.88 23.86
C SER A 119 15.40 1.61 23.24
N VAL A 120 16.14 0.95 22.36
CA VAL A 120 15.79 -0.37 21.83
C VAL A 120 16.48 -1.43 22.66
N LEU A 121 15.78 -1.97 23.63
CA LEU A 121 16.31 -3.04 24.46
C LEU A 121 15.43 -4.28 24.34
N THR A 122 16.03 -5.44 24.56
CA THR A 122 15.35 -6.73 24.48
C THR A 122 14.41 -6.93 25.67
N ASN A 123 13.32 -7.66 25.41
CA ASN A 123 12.35 -8.03 26.43
C ASN A 123 13.08 -8.74 27.60
N GLY A 124 12.96 -8.21 28.83
CA GLY A 124 13.61 -8.76 30.03
C GLY A 124 14.91 -8.07 30.49
N SER A 125 15.34 -6.96 29.89
CA SER A 125 16.50 -6.20 30.39
C SER A 125 16.27 -5.59 31.79
N ASN A 126 17.34 -5.47 32.60
CA ASN A 126 17.26 -4.96 33.98
C ASN A 126 16.76 -3.51 34.08
N TYR A 127 16.92 -2.72 33.01
CA TYR A 127 16.41 -1.35 32.93
C TYR A 127 14.86 -1.28 32.83
N PHE A 128 14.18 -2.42 32.65
CA PHE A 128 12.72 -2.48 32.42
C PHE A 128 11.88 -2.76 33.65
N ASN A 129 12.45 -3.31 34.72
CA ASN A 129 11.69 -3.86 35.84
C ASN A 129 11.38 -2.82 36.94
N THR A 130 11.32 -1.53 36.61
CA THR A 130 10.93 -0.49 37.57
C THR A 130 9.44 -0.62 37.93
N PRO A 131 9.08 -0.80 39.22
CA PRO A 131 7.68 -0.90 39.64
C PRO A 131 6.91 0.40 39.32
N GLY A 132 5.68 0.28 38.81
CA GLY A 132 4.76 1.41 38.61
C GLY A 132 4.79 2.11 37.24
N THR A 133 5.52 1.58 36.26
CA THR A 133 5.54 2.10 34.89
C THR A 133 4.80 1.17 33.92
N GLU A 134 3.76 1.66 33.23
CA GLU A 134 3.20 0.97 32.05
C GLU A 134 4.13 1.19 30.85
N ARG A 135 4.56 0.10 30.20
CA ARG A 135 5.52 0.15 29.10
C ARG A 135 4.80 0.15 27.76
N THR A 136 5.30 0.97 26.82
CA THR A 136 4.71 1.07 25.48
C THR A 136 5.64 0.44 24.46
N LYS A 137 5.22 -0.67 23.88
CA LYS A 137 5.95 -1.36 22.85
C LYS A 137 5.70 -0.72 21.49
N ILE A 138 6.72 -0.11 20.90
CA ILE A 138 6.69 0.36 19.54
C ILE A 138 6.96 -0.81 18.60
N GLU A 139 6.01 -1.04 17.70
CA GLU A 139 6.12 -2.02 16.63
C GLU A 139 6.48 -1.29 15.34
N THR A 140 7.58 -1.69 14.72
CA THR A 140 7.98 -1.21 13.41
C THR A 140 8.17 -2.43 12.52
N ASP A 141 7.42 -2.52 11.43
CA ASP A 141 7.53 -3.67 10.53
C ASP A 141 8.91 -3.69 9.82
N ASN A 142 9.56 -2.52 9.65
CA ASN A 142 10.84 -2.36 8.92
C ASN A 142 11.63 -1.08 9.28
N SER A 143 11.87 -0.76 10.56
CA SER A 143 12.65 0.46 10.89
C SER A 143 14.10 0.37 10.38
N SER A 144 14.47 1.31 9.52
CA SER A 144 15.82 1.46 8.94
C SER A 144 16.75 2.39 9.74
N ARG A 145 16.30 2.86 10.91
CA ARG A 145 17.01 3.86 11.73
C ARG A 145 18.29 3.24 12.30
N PRO A 146 19.42 3.94 12.38
CA PRO A 146 20.62 3.39 13.03
C PRO A 146 20.51 3.46 14.56
N VAL A 147 21.19 2.53 15.26
CA VAL A 147 21.47 2.67 16.69
C VAL A 147 22.53 3.76 16.83
N VAL A 148 22.19 4.83 17.53
CA VAL A 148 23.10 5.95 17.79
C VAL A 148 23.89 5.77 19.09
N ASN A 149 23.37 4.99 20.05
CA ASN A 149 24.08 4.58 21.25
C ASN A 149 23.96 3.05 21.45
N PRO A 150 25.04 2.28 21.22
CA PRO A 150 25.00 0.82 21.34
C PRO A 150 24.89 0.32 22.78
N GLU A 151 25.26 1.12 23.79
CA GLU A 151 25.16 0.72 25.19
C GLU A 151 23.70 0.76 25.68
N GLU A 152 22.94 1.76 25.22
CA GLU A 152 21.53 1.96 25.57
C GLU A 152 20.56 1.41 24.52
N GLY A 153 21.08 0.94 23.38
CA GLY A 153 20.29 0.58 22.22
C GLY A 153 19.53 1.76 21.62
N GLU A 154 20.00 3.00 21.81
CA GLU A 154 19.28 4.21 21.44
C GLU A 154 19.08 4.34 19.93
N ILE A 155 17.85 4.66 19.50
CA ILE A 155 17.51 5.09 18.14
C ILE A 155 16.91 6.50 18.17
N LEU A 156 17.16 7.25 17.10
CA LEU A 156 16.52 8.56 16.90
C LEU A 156 15.30 8.42 16.01
N VAL A 157 14.14 8.80 16.54
CA VAL A 157 12.91 9.00 15.80
C VAL A 157 12.94 10.40 15.21
N PRO A 158 12.90 10.57 13.88
CA PRO A 158 12.87 11.89 13.28
C PRO A 158 11.59 12.63 13.62
N GLN A 159 11.68 13.96 13.65
CA GLN A 159 10.49 14.82 13.56
C GLN A 159 9.74 14.43 12.28
N GLY A 160 8.42 14.28 12.36
CA GLY A 160 7.68 13.76 11.22
C GLY A 160 6.97 12.45 11.49
N THR A 161 7.53 11.63 12.40
CA THR A 161 7.04 10.27 12.62
C THR A 161 5.67 10.27 13.30
N SER A 162 4.77 9.42 12.80
CA SER A 162 3.43 9.23 13.35
C SER A 162 3.26 7.79 13.82
N TYR A 163 2.59 7.63 14.97
CA TYR A 163 2.34 6.36 15.62
C TYR A 163 0.84 6.12 15.82
N LEU A 164 0.39 4.90 15.56
CA LEU A 164 -0.93 4.39 15.94
C LEU A 164 -0.80 3.57 17.21
N TYR A 165 -1.55 3.90 18.27
CA TYR A 165 -1.50 3.14 19.50
C TYR A 165 -2.64 2.13 19.60
N THR A 166 -2.34 0.93 20.03
CA THR A 166 -3.32 -0.14 20.27
C THR A 166 -3.09 -0.77 21.64
N GLN A 167 -4.10 -1.48 22.14
CA GLN A 167 -3.99 -2.25 23.38
C GLN A 167 -4.38 -3.69 23.11
N ASN A 168 -3.56 -4.65 23.54
CA ASN A 168 -3.92 -6.05 23.42
C ASN A 168 -4.86 -6.49 24.58
N PRO A 169 -5.50 -7.68 24.47
CA PRO A 169 -6.40 -8.18 25.51
C PRO A 169 -5.75 -8.38 26.88
N ASN A 170 -4.43 -8.53 26.93
CA ASN A 170 -3.66 -8.70 28.16
C ASN A 170 -3.24 -7.36 28.79
N GLY A 171 -3.76 -6.23 28.27
CA GLY A 171 -3.48 -4.89 28.78
C GLY A 171 -2.20 -4.25 28.24
N GLY A 172 -1.40 -4.96 27.44
CA GLY A 172 -0.19 -4.44 26.83
C GLY A 172 -0.49 -3.28 25.88
N PHE A 173 0.32 -2.23 25.95
CA PHE A 173 0.14 -1.02 25.15
C PHE A 173 1.19 -0.96 24.04
N PHE A 174 0.73 -0.75 22.80
CA PHE A 174 1.54 -0.85 21.59
C PHE A 174 1.47 0.46 20.82
N ALA A 175 2.53 0.80 20.10
CA ALA A 175 2.59 1.93 19.19
C ALA A 175 3.15 1.47 17.86
N ARG A 176 2.32 1.31 16.84
CA ARG A 176 2.79 0.99 15.50
C ARG A 176 3.25 2.25 14.80
N GLU A 177 4.46 2.25 14.24
CA GLU A 177 4.88 3.34 13.36
C GLU A 177 4.11 3.28 12.05
N ILE A 178 3.36 4.33 11.73
CA ILE A 178 2.49 4.41 10.55
C ILE A 178 2.97 5.41 9.49
N ASN A 179 3.89 6.30 9.86
CA ASN A 179 4.52 7.24 8.92
C ASN A 179 5.87 7.69 9.50
N SER A 180 6.90 7.80 8.66
CA SER A 180 8.10 8.57 8.99
C SER A 180 8.85 8.97 7.72
N PRO A 181 9.76 9.96 7.79
CA PRO A 181 10.66 10.29 6.68
C PRO A 181 11.49 9.12 6.14
N GLY A 182 11.62 8.02 6.90
CA GLY A 182 12.35 6.82 6.51
C GLY A 182 11.47 5.61 6.16
N ILE A 183 10.14 5.70 6.31
CA ILE A 183 9.21 4.67 5.83
C ILE A 183 8.92 4.96 4.36
N ILE A 184 9.24 3.98 3.51
CA ILE A 184 8.70 3.95 2.15
C ILE A 184 7.20 3.69 2.31
N PRO A 185 6.32 4.59 1.83
CA PRO A 185 4.88 4.38 1.87
C PRO A 185 4.52 3.03 1.23
N LYS A 186 3.41 2.41 1.66
CA LYS A 186 2.85 1.27 0.91
C LYS A 186 2.67 1.68 -0.55
N GLY A 187 3.15 0.86 -1.47
CA GLY A 187 3.21 1.21 -2.89
C GLY A 187 4.47 1.96 -3.33
N GLY A 188 5.61 1.77 -2.68
CA GLY A 188 6.89 2.20 -3.25
C GLY A 188 7.06 3.71 -3.48
N TYR A 189 8.22 4.09 -4.02
CA TYR A 189 8.54 5.49 -4.30
C TYR A 189 7.88 6.00 -5.60
N TRP A 190 7.77 5.14 -6.61
CA TRP A 190 7.33 5.56 -7.93
C TRP A 190 5.83 5.79 -7.96
N SER A 191 5.02 4.87 -7.44
CA SER A 191 3.57 5.09 -7.35
C SER A 191 3.20 6.23 -6.37
N SER A 192 4.00 6.41 -5.31
CA SER A 192 3.91 7.59 -4.42
C SER A 192 4.13 8.92 -5.15
N THR A 193 5.03 8.94 -6.14
CA THR A 193 5.28 10.12 -6.98
C THR A 193 4.13 10.30 -7.97
N ALA A 194 3.62 9.21 -8.54
CA ALA A 194 2.48 9.23 -9.46
C ALA A 194 1.24 9.86 -8.85
N ILE A 195 0.81 9.44 -7.65
CA ILE A 195 -0.37 10.02 -7.00
C ILE A 195 -0.18 11.49 -6.61
N ALA A 196 1.05 11.90 -6.29
CA ALA A 196 1.36 13.30 -6.00
C ALA A 196 1.27 14.20 -7.24
N GLU A 197 1.77 13.73 -8.37
CA GLU A 197 1.66 14.45 -9.64
C GLU A 197 0.22 14.44 -10.16
N ALA A 198 -0.48 13.30 -10.10
CA ALA A 198 -1.89 13.19 -10.44
C ALA A 198 -2.75 14.14 -9.61
N TYR A 199 -2.49 14.24 -8.30
CA TYR A 199 -3.18 15.19 -7.43
C TYR A 199 -2.90 16.64 -7.80
N ARG A 200 -1.62 17.02 -7.91
CA ARG A 200 -1.21 18.40 -8.20
C ARG A 200 -1.79 18.89 -9.53
N ASN A 201 -1.77 18.04 -10.56
CA ASN A 201 -2.09 18.46 -11.92
C ASN A 201 -3.56 18.21 -12.30
N HIS A 202 -4.25 17.27 -11.66
CA HIS A 202 -5.58 16.82 -12.10
C HIS A 202 -6.59 16.66 -10.95
N LEU A 203 -6.33 15.79 -9.97
CA LEU A 203 -7.36 15.40 -8.98
C LEU A 203 -7.74 16.53 -8.00
N SER A 204 -6.88 17.54 -7.83
CA SER A 204 -7.17 18.75 -7.03
C SER A 204 -7.96 19.82 -7.79
N GLN A 205 -8.05 19.72 -9.13
CA GLN A 205 -8.66 20.74 -9.96
C GLN A 205 -10.18 20.60 -9.97
N PRO A 206 -10.95 21.69 -10.22
CA PRO A 206 -12.38 21.59 -10.44
C PRO A 206 -12.70 20.88 -11.76
N TYR A 207 -13.85 20.20 -11.80
CA TYR A 207 -14.44 19.74 -13.05
C TYR A 207 -14.75 20.93 -13.97
N LEU A 208 -14.33 20.85 -15.23
CA LEU A 208 -14.57 21.91 -16.22
C LEU A 208 -16.02 21.89 -16.76
N GLN A 209 -16.66 20.73 -16.85
CA GLN A 209 -17.97 20.59 -17.51
C GLN A 209 -19.15 20.66 -16.54
N SER A 210 -18.97 20.16 -15.31
CA SER A 210 -19.99 20.24 -14.26
C SER A 210 -19.31 20.34 -12.90
N PRO A 211 -19.17 21.56 -12.34
CA PRO A 211 -18.52 21.76 -11.06
C PRO A 211 -19.21 20.95 -9.97
N GLN A 212 -18.48 19.99 -9.41
CA GLN A 212 -18.88 19.29 -8.20
C GLN A 212 -17.85 19.53 -7.12
N GLN A 213 -18.32 20.07 -6.00
CA GLN A 213 -17.51 20.38 -4.86
C GLN A 213 -18.33 20.29 -3.57
N ILE A 214 -17.63 20.04 -2.48
CA ILE A 214 -18.18 20.16 -1.13
C ILE A 214 -17.29 21.10 -0.32
N THR A 215 -17.81 21.60 0.80
CA THR A 215 -17.04 22.40 1.74
C THR A 215 -17.15 21.78 3.13
N ILE A 216 -16.01 21.45 3.71
CA ILE A 216 -15.90 20.91 5.07
C ILE A 216 -14.87 21.77 5.79
N ASP A 217 -15.25 22.32 6.94
CA ASP A 217 -14.40 23.22 7.75
C ASP A 217 -13.82 24.41 6.97
N GLY A 218 -14.62 24.97 6.05
CA GLY A 218 -14.23 26.10 5.20
C GLY A 218 -13.27 25.74 4.06
N ILE A 219 -12.85 24.48 3.93
CA ILE A 219 -12.00 24.01 2.83
C ILE A 219 -12.89 23.46 1.72
N THR A 220 -12.73 24.00 0.51
CA THR A 220 -13.41 23.48 -0.69
C THR A 220 -12.66 22.27 -1.24
N ILE A 221 -13.39 21.19 -1.48
CA ILE A 221 -12.88 19.95 -2.05
C ILE A 221 -13.55 19.77 -3.40
N HIS A 222 -12.75 19.78 -4.47
CA HIS A 222 -13.23 19.49 -5.81
C HIS A 222 -13.29 17.98 -6.07
N ARG A 223 -14.22 17.56 -6.93
CA ARG A 223 -14.36 16.17 -7.39
C ARG A 223 -14.41 15.16 -6.21
N PRO A 224 -15.24 15.41 -5.17
CA PRO A 224 -15.16 14.66 -3.92
C PRO A 224 -15.39 13.15 -4.05
N ASN A 225 -16.07 12.70 -5.11
CA ASN A 225 -16.29 11.27 -5.37
C ASN A 225 -15.14 10.60 -6.17
N HIS A 226 -14.38 11.36 -6.95
CA HIS A 226 -13.26 10.91 -7.79
C HIS A 226 -11.99 11.76 -7.59
N GLY A 227 -11.70 12.10 -6.34
CA GLY A 227 -10.55 12.90 -5.93
C GLY A 227 -9.41 12.05 -5.37
N LEU A 228 -8.49 12.74 -4.67
CA LEU A 228 -7.30 12.12 -4.09
C LEU A 228 -7.59 10.91 -3.20
N ALA A 229 -8.60 11.02 -2.33
CA ALA A 229 -8.92 9.96 -1.38
C ALA A 229 -9.41 8.68 -2.07
N HIS A 230 -10.15 8.79 -3.19
CA HIS A 230 -10.59 7.66 -3.99
C HIS A 230 -9.41 6.96 -4.66
N GLU A 231 -8.63 7.69 -5.47
CA GLU A 231 -7.52 7.10 -6.22
C GLU A 231 -6.50 6.42 -5.30
N TYR A 232 -6.19 7.04 -4.16
CA TYR A 232 -5.27 6.42 -3.21
C TYR A 232 -5.81 5.12 -2.61
N ARG A 233 -7.12 5.03 -2.29
CA ARG A 233 -7.71 3.77 -1.82
C ARG A 233 -7.66 2.69 -2.90
N VAL A 234 -7.97 3.03 -4.15
CA VAL A 234 -7.86 2.10 -5.29
C VAL A 234 -6.42 1.57 -5.43
N MET A 235 -5.40 2.43 -5.29
CA MET A 235 -3.99 1.99 -5.28
C MET A 235 -3.71 0.98 -4.16
N ILE A 236 -4.24 1.20 -2.96
CA ILE A 236 -4.07 0.28 -1.83
C ILE A 236 -4.82 -1.05 -2.07
N TYR A 237 -5.98 -1.00 -2.72
CA TYR A 237 -6.74 -2.21 -3.03
C TYR A 237 -6.08 -3.11 -4.08
N ILE A 238 -5.09 -2.63 -4.84
CA ILE A 238 -4.36 -3.46 -5.81
C ILE A 238 -3.74 -4.69 -5.13
N ASP A 239 -3.01 -4.48 -4.04
CA ASP A 239 -2.37 -5.59 -3.31
C ASP A 239 -3.41 -6.53 -2.71
N LEU A 240 -4.49 -5.96 -2.16
CA LEU A 240 -5.59 -6.73 -1.57
C LEU A 240 -6.27 -7.64 -2.58
N VAL A 241 -6.50 -7.11 -3.78
CA VAL A 241 -7.12 -7.83 -4.89
C VAL A 241 -6.20 -8.91 -5.46
N ILE A 242 -4.90 -8.62 -5.58
CA ILE A 242 -3.90 -9.62 -6.00
C ILE A 242 -3.87 -10.77 -4.99
N ASP A 243 -3.75 -10.47 -3.69
CA ASP A 243 -3.72 -11.47 -2.63
C ASP A 243 -5.01 -12.31 -2.66
N TYR A 244 -6.15 -11.69 -2.86
CA TYR A 244 -7.44 -12.37 -2.96
C TYR A 244 -7.49 -13.33 -4.18
N PHE A 245 -7.10 -12.88 -5.38
CA PHE A 245 -7.14 -13.71 -6.58
C PHE A 245 -6.08 -14.81 -6.60
N ALA A 246 -4.91 -14.57 -6.01
CA ALA A 246 -3.87 -15.59 -5.86
C ALA A 246 -4.31 -16.81 -5.04
N HIS A 247 -5.39 -16.70 -4.26
CA HIS A 247 -6.02 -17.82 -3.54
C HIS A 247 -7.26 -18.35 -4.25
N HIS A 248 -8.13 -17.43 -4.67
CA HIS A 248 -9.51 -17.75 -5.02
C HIS A 248 -9.82 -17.64 -6.51
N ALA A 249 -8.86 -17.27 -7.36
CA ALA A 249 -9.11 -17.27 -8.81
C ALA A 249 -9.40 -18.69 -9.30
N LYS A 250 -10.50 -18.86 -10.04
CA LYS A 250 -10.92 -20.12 -10.66
C LYS A 250 -10.03 -20.52 -11.85
N ASN A 251 -9.48 -19.53 -12.55
CA ASN A 251 -8.57 -19.75 -13.66
C ASN A 251 -7.14 -19.92 -13.11
N GLU A 252 -6.56 -21.11 -13.27
CA GLU A 252 -5.22 -21.41 -12.74
C GLU A 252 -4.13 -20.48 -13.28
N SER A 253 -4.17 -20.10 -14.56
CA SER A 253 -3.20 -19.14 -15.11
C SER A 253 -3.31 -17.76 -14.46
N PHE A 254 -4.53 -17.28 -14.17
CA PHE A 254 -4.74 -16.01 -13.47
C PHE A 254 -4.33 -16.10 -12.01
N LYS A 255 -4.63 -17.22 -11.36
CA LYS A 255 -4.20 -17.52 -10.00
C LYS A 255 -2.67 -17.49 -9.90
N SER A 256 -1.98 -18.22 -10.77
CA SER A 256 -0.52 -18.21 -10.86
C SER A 256 0.02 -16.83 -11.17
N PHE A 257 -0.59 -16.08 -12.09
CA PHE A 257 -0.19 -14.69 -12.34
C PHE A 257 -0.21 -13.85 -11.05
N CYS A 258 -1.27 -13.92 -10.26
CA CYS A 258 -1.37 -13.17 -9.00
C CYS A 258 -0.39 -13.68 -7.92
N GLN A 259 -0.06 -14.98 -7.90
CA GLN A 259 0.92 -15.56 -6.99
C GLN A 259 2.36 -15.14 -7.31
N PHE A 260 2.68 -14.95 -8.60
CA PHE A 260 4.04 -14.68 -9.07
C PHE A 260 4.27 -13.24 -9.55
N ILE A 261 3.27 -12.37 -9.46
CA ILE A 261 3.41 -10.96 -9.85
C ILE A 261 4.50 -10.27 -9.01
N THR A 262 5.43 -9.63 -9.70
CA THR A 262 6.59 -8.98 -9.09
C THR A 262 6.22 -7.65 -8.43
N GLU A 263 7.08 -7.16 -7.54
CA GLU A 263 6.86 -5.84 -6.92
C GLU A 263 6.95 -4.70 -7.94
N ASP A 264 7.76 -4.85 -8.99
CA ASP A 264 7.83 -3.88 -10.09
C ASP A 264 6.51 -3.83 -10.87
N GLU A 265 5.90 -5.00 -11.18
CA GLU A 265 4.59 -5.07 -11.81
C GLU A 265 3.48 -4.50 -10.91
N ARG A 266 3.56 -4.72 -9.59
CA ARG A 266 2.65 -4.09 -8.61
C ARG A 266 2.80 -2.57 -8.60
N GLU A 267 4.03 -2.03 -8.64
CA GLU A 267 4.26 -0.58 -8.76
C GLU A 267 3.62 0.00 -10.02
N TRP A 268 3.81 -0.69 -11.14
CA TRP A 268 3.17 -0.39 -12.42
C TRP A 268 1.64 -0.30 -12.25
N LEU A 269 0.99 -1.33 -11.69
CA LEU A 269 -0.47 -1.33 -11.44
C LEU A 269 -0.92 -0.16 -10.56
N ARG A 270 -0.17 0.17 -9.50
CA ARG A 270 -0.47 1.31 -8.63
C ARG A 270 -0.33 2.66 -9.36
N VAL A 271 0.65 2.79 -10.27
CA VAL A 271 0.76 3.97 -11.15
C VAL A 271 -0.43 4.08 -12.08
N ALA A 272 -0.85 2.98 -12.72
CA ALA A 272 -2.05 2.98 -13.56
C ALA A 272 -3.31 3.38 -12.77
N ALA A 273 -3.47 2.85 -11.55
CA ALA A 273 -4.56 3.22 -10.66
C ALA A 273 -4.55 4.72 -10.32
N ALA A 274 -3.39 5.33 -10.07
CA ALA A 274 -3.29 6.76 -9.75
C ALA A 274 -3.77 7.70 -10.88
N TYR A 275 -3.77 7.23 -12.12
CA TYR A 275 -4.21 7.98 -13.29
C TYR A 275 -5.62 7.61 -13.78
N SER A 276 -6.27 6.64 -13.14
CA SER A 276 -7.45 5.96 -13.68
C SER A 276 -8.65 6.90 -13.88
N VAL A 277 -8.81 7.95 -13.07
CA VAL A 277 -9.91 8.93 -13.19
C VAL A 277 -9.45 10.38 -13.40
N THR A 278 -8.16 10.60 -13.66
CA THR A 278 -7.59 11.95 -13.79
C THR A 278 -8.19 12.75 -14.95
N GLY A 279 -8.66 12.09 -16.00
CA GLY A 279 -9.27 12.72 -17.17
C GLY A 279 -10.76 13.07 -17.05
N ARG A 280 -11.44 12.76 -15.93
CA ARG A 280 -12.87 13.09 -15.79
C ARG A 280 -13.12 14.60 -15.74
N GLU A 281 -14.10 15.11 -16.46
CA GLU A 281 -14.52 16.52 -16.35
C GLU A 281 -15.93 16.71 -15.80
N SER A 282 -16.55 15.61 -15.33
CA SER A 282 -17.77 15.57 -14.53
C SER A 282 -17.95 14.18 -13.87
N GLU A 283 -19.01 14.04 -13.08
CA GLU A 283 -19.46 12.76 -12.50
C GLU A 283 -20.31 11.89 -13.45
N ILE A 284 -20.53 12.31 -14.69
CA ILE A 284 -21.38 11.55 -15.63
C ILE A 284 -20.89 10.10 -15.77
N ALA A 285 -21.81 9.15 -15.67
CA ALA A 285 -21.46 7.73 -15.78
C ALA A 285 -21.39 7.30 -17.25
N PHE A 286 -20.69 6.18 -17.50
CA PHE A 286 -20.62 5.58 -18.84
C PHE A 286 -22.02 5.33 -19.43
N ASN A 287 -22.96 4.83 -18.62
CA ASN A 287 -24.33 4.53 -19.06
C ASN A 287 -25.12 5.78 -19.47
N ASP A 288 -24.77 6.95 -18.94
CA ASP A 288 -25.46 8.20 -19.26
C ASP A 288 -24.91 8.83 -20.54
N ASN A 289 -23.59 8.76 -20.75
CA ASN A 289 -22.94 9.26 -21.96
C ASN A 289 -21.64 8.50 -22.28
N PRO A 290 -21.72 7.40 -23.05
CA PRO A 290 -20.57 6.56 -23.38
C PRO A 290 -19.46 7.32 -24.12
N ALA A 291 -19.82 8.25 -24.99
CA ALA A 291 -18.86 9.01 -25.80
C ALA A 291 -18.05 10.00 -24.95
N LEU A 292 -18.71 10.73 -24.06
CA LEU A 292 -18.01 11.65 -23.15
C LEU A 292 -17.13 10.89 -22.14
N TYR A 293 -17.64 9.76 -21.64
CA TYR A 293 -16.85 8.89 -20.76
C TYR A 293 -15.61 8.32 -21.47
N ASP A 294 -15.73 8.00 -22.76
CA ASP A 294 -14.61 7.59 -23.60
C ASP A 294 -13.54 8.69 -23.71
N ASP A 295 -13.94 9.94 -23.86
CA ASP A 295 -13.00 11.07 -23.90
C ASP A 295 -12.26 11.27 -22.57
N TYR A 296 -12.94 11.07 -21.44
CA TYR A 296 -12.27 11.07 -20.13
C TYR A 296 -11.21 9.99 -20.02
N ARG A 297 -11.50 8.79 -20.53
CA ARG A 297 -10.53 7.68 -20.53
C ARG A 297 -9.33 7.97 -21.43
N LYS A 298 -9.51 8.59 -22.59
CA LYS A 298 -8.39 9.06 -23.44
C LYS A 298 -7.51 10.06 -22.68
N ALA A 299 -8.13 11.01 -21.99
CA ALA A 299 -7.40 11.99 -21.18
C ALA A 299 -6.60 11.34 -20.04
N CYS A 300 -7.16 10.33 -19.35
CA CYS A 300 -6.41 9.55 -18.35
C CYS A 300 -5.12 8.94 -18.94
N THR A 301 -5.20 8.34 -20.14
CA THR A 301 -4.04 7.77 -20.82
C THR A 301 -2.99 8.84 -21.14
N ILE A 302 -3.41 10.00 -21.67
CA ILE A 302 -2.50 11.13 -21.97
C ILE A 302 -1.79 11.62 -20.69
N HIS A 303 -2.52 11.76 -19.59
CA HIS A 303 -1.95 12.18 -18.30
C HIS A 303 -0.91 11.17 -17.79
N MET A 304 -1.21 9.87 -17.90
CA MET A 304 -0.26 8.81 -17.53
C MET A 304 0.98 8.83 -18.44
N GLU A 305 0.83 8.99 -19.75
CA GLU A 305 1.97 9.10 -20.67
C GLU A 305 2.88 10.28 -20.32
N ALA A 306 2.30 11.44 -20.01
CA ALA A 306 3.07 12.61 -19.58
C ALA A 306 3.88 12.35 -18.30
N PHE A 307 3.30 11.59 -17.35
CA PHE A 307 4.00 11.15 -16.15
C PHE A 307 5.16 10.20 -16.49
N LEU A 308 4.91 9.17 -17.30
CA LEU A 308 5.94 8.18 -17.68
C LEU A 308 7.11 8.82 -18.44
N ALA A 309 6.83 9.84 -19.26
CA ALA A 309 7.87 10.61 -19.96
C ALA A 309 8.75 11.44 -19.00
N LYS A 310 8.16 11.93 -17.91
CA LYS A 310 8.87 12.76 -16.92
C LYS A 310 9.58 11.93 -15.84
N TYR A 311 8.99 10.79 -15.47
CA TYR A 311 9.45 9.90 -14.42
C TYR A 311 9.55 8.47 -14.97
N PRO A 312 10.70 8.09 -15.56
CA PRO A 312 10.85 6.79 -16.18
C PRO A 312 10.62 5.65 -15.18
N PRO A 313 10.09 4.51 -15.65
CA PRO A 313 9.80 3.37 -14.78
C PRO A 313 11.08 2.76 -14.18
N PRO A 314 10.97 2.07 -13.03
CA PRO A 314 12.09 1.36 -12.41
C PRO A 314 12.73 0.31 -13.34
N SER A 315 11.91 -0.38 -14.14
CA SER A 315 12.32 -1.32 -15.17
C SER A 315 11.89 -0.80 -16.56
N ALA A 316 12.81 -0.88 -17.53
CA ALA A 316 12.52 -0.57 -18.93
C ALA A 316 11.77 -1.73 -19.59
N ASP A 317 10.53 -1.96 -19.17
CA ASP A 317 9.60 -2.91 -19.79
C ASP A 317 8.58 -2.15 -20.64
N GLU A 318 8.90 -2.00 -21.93
CA GLU A 318 8.01 -1.33 -22.89
C GLU A 318 6.70 -2.09 -23.09
N THR A 319 6.72 -3.42 -22.96
CA THR A 319 5.50 -4.22 -23.03
C THR A 319 4.58 -3.89 -21.86
N MET A 320 5.12 -3.77 -20.64
CA MET A 320 4.33 -3.37 -19.47
C MET A 320 3.79 -1.95 -19.59
N ARG A 321 4.57 -1.03 -20.15
CA ARG A 321 4.10 0.33 -20.48
C ARG A 321 2.87 0.27 -21.40
N GLU A 322 2.93 -0.48 -22.50
CA GLU A 322 1.81 -0.63 -23.43
C GLU A 322 0.59 -1.33 -22.81
N ARG A 323 0.82 -2.36 -21.98
CA ARG A 323 -0.24 -3.09 -21.26
C ARG A 323 -1.02 -2.15 -20.34
N LEU A 324 -0.33 -1.29 -19.60
CA LEU A 324 -0.99 -0.39 -18.66
C LEU A 324 -1.68 0.80 -19.30
N LEU A 325 -1.09 1.39 -20.34
CA LEU A 325 -1.75 2.48 -21.06
C LEU A 325 -3.09 2.01 -21.66
N ASP A 326 -3.12 0.80 -22.21
CA ASP A 326 -4.34 0.15 -22.70
C ASP A 326 -5.31 -0.20 -21.57
N SER A 327 -4.80 -0.68 -20.43
CA SER A 327 -5.65 -0.99 -19.28
C SER A 327 -6.29 0.26 -18.68
N VAL A 328 -5.57 1.38 -18.55
CA VAL A 328 -6.11 2.68 -18.12
C VAL A 328 -7.14 3.20 -19.11
N ARG A 329 -6.89 3.03 -20.42
CA ARG A 329 -7.81 3.44 -21.48
C ARG A 329 -9.17 2.74 -21.38
N TRP A 330 -9.19 1.49 -20.95
CA TRP A 330 -10.39 0.64 -20.96
C TRP A 330 -10.83 0.13 -19.59
N MET A 331 -10.28 0.66 -18.51
CA MET A 331 -10.56 0.22 -17.15
C MET A 331 -12.07 0.26 -16.85
N GLY A 332 -12.61 -0.84 -16.31
CA GLY A 332 -14.03 -0.98 -15.99
C GLY A 332 -14.96 -1.09 -17.19
N ASN A 333 -14.46 -1.17 -18.44
CA ASN A 333 -15.30 -1.40 -19.61
C ASN A 333 -15.74 -2.88 -19.67
N PRO A 334 -17.06 -3.18 -19.67
CA PRO A 334 -17.56 -4.56 -19.69
C PRO A 334 -17.27 -5.30 -21.01
N GLY A 335 -16.99 -4.58 -22.10
CA GLY A 335 -16.62 -5.15 -23.39
C GLY A 335 -15.11 -5.41 -23.56
N TYR A 336 -14.30 -5.31 -22.50
CA TYR A 336 -12.85 -5.45 -22.65
C TYR A 336 -12.44 -6.87 -23.07
N GLU A 337 -12.92 -7.88 -22.34
CA GLU A 337 -12.54 -9.28 -22.56
C GLU A 337 -13.52 -10.06 -23.45
N HIS A 338 -14.78 -9.62 -23.48
CA HIS A 338 -15.89 -10.36 -24.06
C HIS A 338 -16.70 -9.48 -25.00
N GLU A 339 -17.45 -10.13 -25.89
CA GLU A 339 -18.42 -9.43 -26.73
C GLU A 339 -19.44 -8.70 -25.85
N HIS A 340 -19.70 -7.44 -26.17
CA HIS A 340 -20.64 -6.62 -25.40
C HIS A 340 -21.41 -5.69 -26.34
N LEU A 341 -22.75 -5.74 -26.27
CA LEU A 341 -23.65 -4.97 -27.12
C LEU A 341 -23.38 -5.19 -28.62
N ASP A 342 -23.30 -6.45 -29.05
CA ASP A 342 -23.05 -6.89 -30.43
C ASP A 342 -21.71 -6.37 -31.02
N LYS A 343 -20.77 -5.99 -30.16
CA LYS A 343 -19.41 -5.58 -30.54
C LYS A 343 -18.40 -6.59 -30.03
N PRO A 344 -17.39 -6.95 -30.85
CA PRO A 344 -16.34 -7.86 -30.42
C PRO A 344 -15.62 -7.29 -29.19
N ALA A 345 -14.99 -8.17 -28.42
CA ALA A 345 -14.14 -7.77 -27.29
C ALA A 345 -13.14 -6.68 -27.72
N ILE A 346 -12.88 -5.70 -26.86
CA ILE A 346 -11.96 -4.59 -27.16
C ILE A 346 -10.52 -5.11 -27.23
N ASN A 347 -10.13 -6.03 -26.34
CA ASN A 347 -8.80 -6.61 -26.34
C ASN A 347 -8.66 -7.67 -27.44
N GLN A 348 -8.25 -7.22 -28.63
CA GLN A 348 -8.00 -8.05 -29.80
C GLN A 348 -6.50 -8.23 -30.10
N HIS A 349 -5.64 -8.17 -29.07
CA HIS A 349 -4.19 -8.29 -29.27
C HIS A 349 -3.86 -9.59 -30.05
N PRO A 350 -3.02 -9.54 -31.11
CA PRO A 350 -2.80 -10.69 -31.99
C PRO A 350 -2.17 -11.88 -31.25
N ASP A 351 -1.24 -11.62 -30.35
CA ASP A 351 -0.65 -12.64 -29.47
C ASP A 351 -1.65 -13.03 -28.35
N PRO A 352 -2.06 -14.31 -28.27
CA PRO A 352 -2.94 -14.81 -27.21
C PRO A 352 -2.38 -14.64 -25.79
N HIS A 353 -1.06 -14.76 -25.59
CA HIS A 353 -0.43 -14.63 -24.27
C HIS A 353 -0.51 -13.18 -23.77
N GLU A 354 -0.19 -12.22 -24.63
CA GLU A 354 -0.35 -10.80 -24.33
C GLU A 354 -1.80 -10.42 -24.09
N ARG A 355 -2.73 -10.95 -24.89
CA ARG A 355 -4.16 -10.74 -24.70
C ARG A 355 -4.59 -11.21 -23.30
N GLN A 356 -4.15 -12.40 -22.90
CA GLN A 356 -4.45 -12.98 -21.60
C GLN A 356 -3.83 -12.17 -20.45
N HIS A 357 -2.58 -11.74 -20.58
CA HIS A 357 -1.91 -10.92 -19.56
C HIS A 357 -2.62 -9.58 -19.37
N ARG A 358 -3.00 -8.90 -20.45
CA ARG A 358 -3.80 -7.67 -20.40
C ARG A 358 -5.15 -7.86 -19.71
N ASN A 359 -5.83 -8.98 -19.97
CA ASN A 359 -7.07 -9.33 -19.25
C ASN A 359 -6.82 -9.48 -17.74
N PHE A 360 -5.73 -10.13 -17.31
CA PHE A 360 -5.41 -10.26 -15.90
C PHE A 360 -5.20 -8.91 -15.20
N ILE A 361 -4.47 -8.00 -15.84
CA ILE A 361 -4.27 -6.63 -15.37
C ILE A 361 -5.62 -5.88 -15.27
N HIS A 362 -6.44 -5.98 -16.31
CA HIS A 362 -7.76 -5.33 -16.35
C HIS A 362 -8.68 -5.82 -15.23
N ARG A 363 -8.69 -7.12 -14.93
CA ARG A 363 -9.48 -7.71 -13.82
C ARG A 363 -9.05 -7.15 -12.47
N ILE A 364 -7.73 -7.07 -12.22
CA ILE A 364 -7.19 -6.55 -10.95
C ILE A 364 -7.59 -5.08 -10.79
N LEU A 365 -7.32 -4.25 -11.79
CA LEU A 365 -7.65 -2.82 -11.75
C LEU A 365 -9.16 -2.59 -11.60
N SER A 366 -9.97 -3.32 -12.38
CA SER A 366 -11.43 -3.19 -12.34
C SER A 366 -11.99 -3.61 -10.98
N LEU A 367 -11.51 -4.71 -10.39
CA LEU A 367 -11.95 -5.12 -9.06
C LEU A 367 -11.48 -4.13 -7.99
N ALA A 368 -10.25 -3.64 -8.05
CA ALA A 368 -9.74 -2.65 -7.08
C ALA A 368 -10.59 -1.36 -7.09
N HIS A 369 -11.02 -0.90 -8.27
CA HIS A 369 -11.97 0.21 -8.38
C HIS A 369 -13.34 -0.16 -7.82
N ASN A 370 -13.85 -1.36 -8.14
CA ASN A 370 -15.19 -1.78 -7.73
C ASN A 370 -15.32 -1.94 -6.22
N VAL A 371 -14.26 -2.41 -5.54
CA VAL A 371 -14.20 -2.52 -4.09
C VAL A 371 -14.38 -1.16 -3.39
N ASP A 372 -14.08 -0.05 -4.06
CA ASP A 372 -14.30 1.31 -3.53
C ASP A 372 -15.70 1.89 -3.79
N LEU A 373 -16.57 1.18 -4.53
CA LEU A 373 -17.94 1.64 -4.83
C LEU A 373 -18.90 1.73 -3.64
N PRO A 374 -18.72 1.12 -2.45
CA PRO A 374 -19.61 1.34 -1.31
C PRO A 374 -19.74 2.83 -0.92
N ARG A 375 -18.78 3.67 -1.34
CA ARG A 375 -18.82 5.13 -1.16
C ARG A 375 -19.93 5.84 -1.94
N CYS A 376 -20.51 5.19 -2.94
CA CYS A 376 -21.50 5.80 -3.85
C CYS A 376 -22.59 4.83 -4.33
N TYR A 377 -22.46 3.52 -4.10
CA TYR A 377 -23.42 2.50 -4.52
C TYR A 377 -24.14 1.89 -3.33
N GLY A 378 -25.45 1.66 -3.49
CA GLY A 378 -26.20 0.79 -2.59
C GLY A 378 -25.93 -0.70 -2.86
N PRO A 379 -26.42 -1.62 -2.00
CA PRO A 379 -26.16 -3.06 -2.09
C PRO A 379 -26.44 -3.69 -3.47
N GLN A 380 -27.54 -3.32 -4.11
CA GLN A 380 -27.91 -3.89 -5.41
C GLN A 380 -26.93 -3.47 -6.52
N GLN A 381 -26.63 -2.16 -6.61
CA GLN A 381 -25.69 -1.63 -7.60
C GLN A 381 -24.29 -2.20 -7.40
N PHE A 382 -23.85 -2.30 -6.14
CA PHE A 382 -22.57 -2.91 -5.79
C PHE A 382 -22.52 -4.39 -6.20
N ASN A 383 -23.56 -5.16 -5.91
CA ASN A 383 -23.65 -6.56 -6.32
C ASN A 383 -23.50 -6.73 -7.84
N THR A 384 -24.21 -5.91 -8.63
CA THR A 384 -24.08 -5.92 -10.09
C THR A 384 -22.67 -5.57 -10.55
N ALA A 385 -22.03 -4.55 -9.96
CA ALA A 385 -20.66 -4.20 -10.30
C ALA A 385 -19.64 -5.33 -9.98
N MET A 386 -19.94 -6.18 -9.01
CA MET A 386 -19.08 -7.29 -8.60
C MET A 386 -19.31 -8.59 -9.38
N GLU A 387 -20.35 -8.67 -10.24
CA GLU A 387 -20.69 -9.90 -10.98
C GLU A 387 -19.52 -10.39 -11.84
N ILE A 388 -18.90 -9.51 -12.63
CA ILE A 388 -17.74 -9.83 -13.48
C ILE A 388 -16.60 -10.42 -12.64
N ALA A 389 -16.35 -9.87 -11.46
CA ALA A 389 -15.30 -10.37 -10.59
C ALA A 389 -15.65 -11.77 -10.04
N ARG A 390 -16.92 -12.01 -9.66
CA ARG A 390 -17.41 -13.30 -9.15
C ARG A 390 -17.29 -14.43 -10.16
N GLU A 391 -17.41 -14.14 -11.46
CA GLU A 391 -17.20 -15.14 -12.52
C GLU A 391 -15.79 -15.73 -12.52
N HIS A 392 -14.83 -15.00 -11.98
CA HIS A 392 -13.42 -15.41 -11.91
C HIS A 392 -13.05 -16.06 -10.57
N MET A 393 -13.99 -16.26 -9.65
CA MET A 393 -13.72 -16.76 -8.30
C MET A 393 -14.21 -18.19 -8.08
N THR A 394 -13.54 -18.93 -7.21
CA THR A 394 -14.07 -20.18 -6.63
C THR A 394 -15.29 -19.88 -5.75
N GLN A 395 -16.10 -20.90 -5.47
CA GLN A 395 -17.26 -20.80 -4.58
C GLN A 395 -17.05 -21.71 -3.38
N SER A 396 -16.27 -21.23 -2.40
CA SER A 396 -15.97 -21.94 -1.17
C SER A 396 -16.32 -21.09 0.06
N HIS A 397 -16.52 -21.73 1.21
CA HIS A 397 -16.75 -21.01 2.46
C HIS A 397 -15.56 -20.10 2.83
N GLU A 398 -14.34 -20.56 2.56
CA GLU A 398 -13.11 -19.79 2.77
C GLU A 398 -13.07 -18.55 1.87
N GLN A 399 -13.36 -18.72 0.58
CA GLN A 399 -13.48 -17.60 -0.38
C GLN A 399 -14.51 -16.57 0.09
N GLN A 400 -15.68 -17.00 0.57
CA GLN A 400 -16.71 -16.08 1.07
C GLN A 400 -16.24 -15.32 2.32
N ALA A 401 -15.48 -15.97 3.21
CA ALA A 401 -14.91 -15.32 4.39
C ALA A 401 -13.86 -14.26 3.98
N ASP A 402 -12.99 -14.57 3.02
CA ASP A 402 -12.00 -13.63 2.48
C ASP A 402 -12.64 -12.48 1.72
N TYR A 403 -13.68 -12.75 0.94
CA TYR A 403 -14.47 -11.73 0.28
C TYR A 403 -15.06 -10.76 1.31
N THR A 404 -15.63 -11.28 2.38
CA THR A 404 -16.18 -10.47 3.47
C THR A 404 -15.11 -9.62 4.15
N ARG A 405 -13.91 -10.16 4.38
CA ARG A 405 -12.76 -9.42 4.93
C ARG A 405 -12.30 -8.30 4.00
N MET A 406 -12.19 -8.57 2.70
CA MET A 406 -11.80 -7.60 1.68
C MET A 406 -12.79 -6.43 1.63
N ILE A 407 -14.09 -6.72 1.54
CA ILE A 407 -15.13 -5.68 1.48
C ILE A 407 -15.22 -4.90 2.80
N ARG A 408 -15.10 -5.57 3.95
CA ARG A 408 -15.04 -4.90 5.26
C ARG A 408 -13.89 -3.90 5.32
N TYR A 409 -12.68 -4.32 4.94
CA TYR A 409 -11.51 -3.43 4.94
C TYR A 409 -11.72 -2.19 4.07
N ALA A 410 -12.34 -2.36 2.90
CA ALA A 410 -12.64 -1.24 2.02
C ALA A 410 -13.63 -0.26 2.65
N ILE A 411 -14.73 -0.75 3.23
CA ILE A 411 -15.71 0.06 3.95
C ILE A 411 -15.07 0.79 5.13
N ASP A 412 -14.24 0.10 5.92
CA ASP A 412 -13.55 0.69 7.07
C ASP A 412 -12.60 1.82 6.62
N LEU A 413 -11.90 1.66 5.49
CA LEU A 413 -11.09 2.74 4.91
C LEU A 413 -11.91 3.91 4.40
N ILE A 414 -13.03 3.67 3.70
CA ILE A 414 -13.94 4.73 3.23
C ILE A 414 -14.47 5.53 4.43
N ASP A 415 -14.89 4.84 5.49
CA ASP A 415 -15.40 5.46 6.72
C ASP A 415 -14.32 6.23 7.49
N ALA A 416 -13.11 5.66 7.62
CA ALA A 416 -11.97 6.32 8.28
C ALA A 416 -11.52 7.59 7.55
N HIS A 417 -11.64 7.60 6.22
CA HIS A 417 -11.37 8.77 5.39
C HIS A 417 -12.47 9.83 5.53
N GLY A 418 -13.58 9.55 6.20
CA GLY A 418 -14.73 10.45 6.35
C GLY A 418 -15.51 10.65 5.05
N ASN A 419 -15.35 9.74 4.08
CA ASN A 419 -16.05 9.81 2.80
C ASN A 419 -17.55 9.49 2.98
N GLY A 420 -18.36 9.81 1.99
CA GLY A 420 -19.73 9.31 1.92
C GLY A 420 -19.76 7.78 1.88
N LEU A 421 -20.80 7.18 2.46
CA LEU A 421 -21.00 5.73 2.49
C LEU A 421 -22.48 5.40 2.29
N TYR A 422 -22.77 4.51 1.34
CA TYR A 422 -24.14 4.13 0.94
C TYR A 422 -24.45 2.65 1.19
N MET A 423 -23.43 1.89 1.56
CA MET A 423 -23.53 0.49 1.89
C MET A 423 -22.54 0.13 3.00
N ASP A 424 -22.98 -0.74 3.90
CA ASP A 424 -22.13 -1.43 4.86
C ASP A 424 -22.23 -2.95 4.61
N ILE A 425 -21.39 -3.73 5.28
CA ILE A 425 -21.48 -5.18 5.34
C ILE A 425 -21.78 -5.58 6.79
N THR A 426 -22.36 -6.74 7.05
CA THR A 426 -22.52 -7.27 8.42
C THR A 426 -21.37 -8.21 8.75
N PRO A 427 -21.18 -8.63 10.03
CA PRO A 427 -20.21 -9.67 10.35
C PRO A 427 -20.48 -11.02 9.65
N SER A 428 -21.73 -11.29 9.24
CA SER A 428 -22.10 -12.47 8.46
C SER A 428 -21.90 -12.32 6.95
N GLY A 429 -21.45 -11.15 6.48
CA GLY A 429 -21.20 -10.89 5.05
C GLY A 429 -22.41 -10.37 4.27
N GLU A 430 -23.51 -10.04 4.95
CA GLU A 430 -24.70 -9.45 4.31
C GLU A 430 -24.45 -7.96 3.99
N LEU A 431 -24.76 -7.54 2.77
CA LEU A 431 -24.66 -6.14 2.35
C LEU A 431 -25.94 -5.40 2.76
N ILE A 432 -25.78 -4.31 3.51
CA ILE A 432 -26.89 -3.50 4.00
C ILE A 432 -26.78 -2.07 3.50
N ALA A 433 -27.90 -1.47 3.13
CA ALA A 433 -27.93 -0.06 2.76
C ALA A 433 -27.65 0.80 4.00
N CYS A 434 -26.85 1.83 3.83
CA CYS A 434 -26.65 2.87 4.84
C CYS A 434 -26.58 4.24 4.16
N SER A 435 -26.49 5.30 4.94
CA SER A 435 -26.25 6.64 4.41
C SER A 435 -25.43 7.41 5.43
N LYS A 436 -24.18 7.66 5.08
CA LYS A 436 -23.28 8.57 5.81
C LYS A 436 -22.84 9.65 4.84
N ASP A 437 -23.00 10.90 5.26
CA ASP A 437 -22.47 12.05 4.52
C ASP A 437 -20.96 12.19 4.75
N TYR A 438 -20.32 13.00 3.91
CA TYR A 438 -18.94 13.42 4.11
C TYR A 438 -18.77 14.11 5.46
N ARG A 439 -17.72 13.76 6.19
CA ARG A 439 -17.42 14.27 7.54
C ARG A 439 -15.93 14.42 7.77
N GLU A 440 -15.52 15.06 8.87
CA GLU A 440 -14.12 15.03 9.30
C GLU A 440 -13.66 13.55 9.45
N PRO A 441 -12.49 13.15 8.89
CA PRO A 441 -11.40 13.98 8.37
C PRO A 441 -11.35 14.14 6.83
N PHE A 442 -12.47 14.10 6.10
CA PHE A 442 -12.47 14.08 4.64
C PHE A 442 -11.71 15.22 3.95
N HIS A 443 -11.78 16.45 4.49
CA HIS A 443 -10.99 17.56 3.97
C HIS A 443 -9.49 17.32 4.07
N LYS A 444 -9.03 16.69 5.16
CA LYS A 444 -7.62 16.38 5.42
C LYS A 444 -7.10 15.37 4.39
N VAL A 445 -7.81 14.26 4.24
CA VAL A 445 -7.40 13.18 3.33
C VAL A 445 -7.55 13.55 1.84
N SER A 446 -8.44 14.49 1.52
CA SER A 446 -8.65 14.95 0.14
C SER A 446 -7.74 16.11 -0.28
N SER A 447 -7.10 16.80 0.68
CA SER A 447 -6.21 17.94 0.41
C SER A 447 -4.75 17.71 0.80
N ASN A 448 -4.45 16.65 1.54
CA ASN A 448 -3.13 16.42 2.10
C ASN A 448 -2.75 14.93 2.04
N LEU A 449 -1.88 14.59 1.10
CA LEU A 449 -1.33 13.23 0.93
C LEU A 449 -0.74 12.63 2.19
N ARG A 450 -0.14 13.45 3.05
CA ARG A 450 0.43 12.96 4.31
C ARG A 450 -0.67 12.52 5.26
N GLN A 451 -1.70 13.35 5.46
CA GLN A 451 -2.82 13.00 6.34
C GLN A 451 -3.63 11.83 5.77
N LEU A 452 -3.79 11.76 4.46
CA LEU A 452 -4.35 10.60 3.76
C LEU A 452 -3.62 9.31 4.14
N ARG A 453 -2.29 9.26 3.97
CA ARG A 453 -1.47 8.10 4.33
C ARG A 453 -1.59 7.73 5.80
N GLU A 454 -1.44 8.72 6.68
CA GLU A 454 -1.52 8.52 8.13
C GLU A 454 -2.87 7.94 8.55
N ILE A 455 -3.98 8.41 7.97
CA ILE A 455 -5.32 7.92 8.27
C ILE A 455 -5.56 6.54 7.66
N THR A 456 -5.11 6.27 6.43
CA THR A 456 -5.19 4.93 5.83
C THR A 456 -4.50 3.88 6.70
N GLU A 457 -3.33 4.19 7.25
CA GLU A 457 -2.58 3.26 8.11
C GLU A 457 -3.21 3.02 9.49
N THR A 458 -4.25 3.78 9.87
CA THR A 458 -5.05 3.48 11.07
C THR A 458 -5.89 2.21 10.91
N ILE A 459 -6.18 1.80 9.67
CA ILE A 459 -6.99 0.64 9.36
C ILE A 459 -6.08 -0.56 9.12
N PRO A 460 -6.14 -1.61 9.96
CA PRO A 460 -5.32 -2.80 9.79
C PRO A 460 -5.62 -3.49 8.46
N TYR A 461 -4.57 -3.81 7.70
CA TYR A 461 -4.69 -4.60 6.49
C TYR A 461 -5.16 -6.03 6.86
N PRO A 462 -6.20 -6.56 6.20
CA PRO A 462 -6.70 -7.89 6.51
C PRO A 462 -5.69 -8.94 6.08
N LYS A 463 -5.39 -9.88 6.98
CA LYS A 463 -4.70 -11.12 6.57
C LYS A 463 -5.73 -12.01 5.90
N LEU A 464 -5.69 -12.11 4.58
CA LEU A 464 -6.55 -13.04 3.85
C LEU A 464 -6.07 -14.49 4.07
N THR A 465 -4.75 -14.72 4.16
CA THR A 465 -4.15 -16.03 4.52
C THR A 465 -2.75 -15.88 5.16
N GLU A 466 -2.21 -16.97 5.73
CA GLU A 466 -0.77 -17.10 6.02
C GLU A 466 -0.01 -17.27 4.69
N GLN A 467 1.13 -16.57 4.55
CA GLN A 467 1.89 -16.40 3.29
C GLN A 467 2.15 -17.72 2.56
N TYR A 468 2.22 -17.65 1.22
CA TYR A 468 2.46 -18.78 0.30
C TYR A 468 3.70 -19.59 0.72
N GLN A 469 3.50 -20.64 1.51
CA GLN A 469 4.54 -21.63 1.75
C GLN A 469 4.60 -22.53 0.53
N PHE A 470 5.47 -22.20 -0.43
CA PHE A 470 5.80 -23.18 -1.46
C PHE A 470 6.67 -24.27 -0.83
N GLN A 471 6.15 -25.50 -0.86
CA GLN A 471 7.01 -26.67 -0.82
C GLN A 471 7.93 -26.59 -2.05
N GLU A 472 9.24 -26.52 -1.80
CA GLU A 472 10.27 -26.79 -2.79
C GLU A 472 10.14 -28.25 -3.27
N SER A 473 9.17 -28.52 -4.13
CA SER A 473 9.13 -29.78 -4.85
C SER A 473 8.54 -29.55 -6.22
N GLU A 474 9.47 -29.55 -7.19
CA GLU A 474 9.27 -29.93 -8.59
C GLU A 474 8.31 -29.03 -9.40
N ASN A 475 8.87 -28.09 -10.16
CA ASN A 475 8.72 -28.17 -11.62
C ASN A 475 9.65 -27.22 -12.38
N LYS A 476 10.56 -27.86 -13.13
CA LYS A 476 11.11 -27.35 -14.39
C LYS A 476 9.97 -27.17 -15.38
N ILE A 477 9.32 -26.01 -15.42
CA ILE A 477 8.67 -25.53 -16.65
C ILE A 477 9.06 -24.06 -16.82
N ARG A 478 10.14 -23.87 -17.59
CA ARG A 478 10.39 -22.60 -18.27
C ARG A 478 9.22 -22.37 -19.23
N LEU A 479 8.45 -21.32 -19.00
CA LEU A 479 7.66 -20.71 -20.06
C LEU A 479 8.63 -19.91 -20.93
N VAL A 480 8.79 -20.38 -22.16
CA VAL A 480 9.35 -19.65 -23.32
C VAL A 480 8.20 -18.97 -24.02
#